data_AF-A0A5B0ML05-F1
#
_entry.id   AF-A0A5B0ML05-F1
#
_cell.length_a   1.000
_cell.length_b   1.000
_cell.length_c   1.000
_cell.angle_alpha   90.00
_cell.angle_beta   90.00
_cell.angle_gamma   90.00
#
_symmetry.space_group_name_H-M   'P 1'
#
loop_
_entity.id
_entity.type
_entity.pdbx_description
1 polymer ?
#
loop_
_entity_poly.entity_id
_entity_poly.type
_entity_poly.pdbx_seq_one_letter_code
_entity_poly.pdbx_strand_id
1 'polypeptide(L)'
;MTDGVGMLLREFTTKPNLAGYSAMIIDEAHERTLSTDILLGLVKDIARFRPDFQLLICSVTMNAVKFSEYFYDAPIFNILGKMYPVDIMYTPNPEANYLYAAVAIIFQIHTTKPKADILVFFTGQDEIRASQENLEETARALGNKIGELMICPIYANLPTNMQAKIFEPTPDRAQKFLLATNISKTLITINGVVYVIDPGFVKQNSYNPCTGMESLCLPAAANQRAGRAGRVAPGKCFRLYTKSAYMKEIDKDTVVEIQQTNLANVVLLLKSLGINNLIGFDFLDPPPGM
;
A
#
# COMPACT_ATOMS: atom_id res chain seq x y z
N MET A 1 -7.05 11.36 4.21
CA MET A 1 -6.85 11.42 5.67
C MET A 1 -5.64 10.59 6.01
N THR A 2 -4.45 11.21 6.01
CA THR A 2 -3.19 10.64 6.49
C THR A 2 -2.86 11.13 7.91
N ASP A 3 -3.77 11.91 8.51
CA ASP A 3 -3.48 12.71 9.71
C ASP A 3 -3.94 12.03 11.01
N GLY A 4 -4.57 10.85 10.98
CA GLY A 4 -5.10 10.21 12.20
C GLY A 4 -4.00 9.82 13.21
N VAL A 5 -2.97 9.11 12.74
CA VAL A 5 -1.85 8.66 13.60
C VAL A 5 -0.99 9.85 14.07
N GLY A 6 -0.73 10.82 13.19
CA GLY A 6 0.01 12.05 13.54
C GLY A 6 -0.76 12.94 14.53
N MET A 7 -2.09 13.03 14.40
CA MET A 7 -2.94 13.72 15.38
C MET A 7 -2.95 13.00 16.73
N LEU A 8 -3.00 11.67 16.73
CA LEU A 8 -2.90 10.87 17.96
C LEU A 8 -1.56 11.09 18.67
N LEU A 9 -0.43 11.07 17.94
CA LEU A 9 0.89 11.36 18.51
C LEU A 9 0.95 12.77 19.14
N ARG A 10 0.27 13.75 18.54
CA ARG A 10 0.13 15.09 19.13
C ARG A 10 -0.73 15.09 20.39
N GLU A 11 -1.76 14.24 20.43
CA GLU A 11 -2.59 14.11 21.64
C GLU A 11 -1.79 13.55 22.81
N PHE A 12 -0.87 12.61 22.58
CA PHE A 12 0.07 12.12 23.60
C PHE A 12 0.89 13.24 24.26
N THR A 13 1.21 14.32 23.53
CA THR A 13 1.90 15.49 24.08
C THR A 13 1.06 16.24 25.12
N THR A 14 -0.27 16.16 25.01
CA THR A 14 -1.22 16.84 25.91
C THR A 14 -1.86 15.93 26.95
N LYS A 15 -2.09 14.66 26.61
CA LYS A 15 -2.76 13.64 27.42
C LYS A 15 -2.02 12.30 27.30
N PRO A 16 -0.91 12.13 28.04
CA PRO A 16 -0.04 10.97 27.89
C PRO A 16 -0.71 9.65 28.32
N ASN A 17 -1.80 9.69 29.11
CA ASN A 17 -2.53 8.50 29.55
C ASN A 17 -3.75 8.15 28.67
N LEU A 18 -4.02 8.94 27.61
CA LEU A 18 -5.19 8.80 26.75
C LEU A 18 -6.53 8.67 27.50
N ALA A 19 -6.70 9.35 28.64
CA ALA A 19 -7.88 9.21 29.50
C ALA A 19 -9.24 9.45 28.81
N GLY A 20 -9.24 10.17 27.68
CA GLY A 20 -10.45 10.40 26.88
C GLY A 20 -10.90 9.22 26.02
N TYR A 21 -10.10 8.15 25.93
CA TYR A 21 -10.36 6.99 25.09
C TYR A 21 -10.53 5.73 25.96
N SER A 22 -11.56 4.96 25.64
CA SER A 22 -11.78 3.60 26.16
C SER A 22 -11.23 2.52 25.22
N ALA A 23 -11.08 2.83 23.93
CA ALA A 23 -10.55 1.90 22.95
C ALA A 23 -9.75 2.64 21.86
N MET A 24 -8.79 1.93 21.27
CA MET A 24 -8.00 2.37 20.12
C MET A 24 -7.90 1.24 19.09
N ILE A 25 -8.06 1.59 17.82
CA ILE A 25 -7.86 0.69 16.69
C ILE A 25 -6.71 1.26 15.87
N ILE A 26 -5.63 0.48 15.73
CA ILE A 26 -4.53 0.77 14.83
C ILE A 26 -4.74 -0.09 13.60
N ASP A 27 -5.22 0.53 12.51
CA ASP A 27 -5.45 -0.14 11.25
C ASP A 27 -4.19 -0.15 10.37
N GLU A 28 -4.10 -1.12 9.48
CA GLU A 28 -3.01 -1.26 8.52
C GLU A 28 -1.60 -1.24 9.13
N ALA A 29 -1.44 -1.81 10.34
CA ALA A 29 -0.16 -1.87 11.05
C ALA A 29 0.94 -2.61 10.26
N HIS A 30 0.55 -3.36 9.24
CA HIS A 30 1.44 -4.03 8.31
C HIS A 30 2.23 -3.07 7.40
N GLU A 31 1.80 -1.80 7.23
CA GLU A 31 2.54 -0.79 6.48
C GLU A 31 3.80 -0.33 7.24
N ARG A 32 3.87 -0.57 8.56
CA ARG A 32 5.05 -0.29 9.40
C ARG A 32 5.62 1.11 9.18
N THR A 33 4.71 2.09 9.17
CA THR A 33 5.08 3.50 9.08
C THR A 33 5.72 3.97 10.36
N LEU A 34 6.60 4.96 10.26
CA LEU A 34 7.35 5.51 11.39
C LEU A 34 6.43 5.97 12.54
N SER A 35 5.36 6.66 12.20
CA SER A 35 4.37 7.13 13.17
C SER A 35 3.64 5.98 13.87
N THR A 36 3.35 4.89 13.13
CA THR A 36 2.69 3.71 13.69
C THR A 36 3.62 2.99 14.66
N ASP A 37 4.88 2.81 14.30
CA ASP A 37 5.87 2.15 15.17
C ASP A 37 6.10 2.91 16.48
N ILE A 38 6.17 4.24 16.42
CA ILE A 38 6.25 5.10 17.61
C ILE A 38 4.97 4.96 18.45
N LEU A 39 3.81 4.99 17.82
CA LEU A 39 2.52 4.83 18.50
C LEU A 39 2.43 3.47 19.22
N LEU A 40 2.88 2.39 18.58
CA LEU A 40 2.89 1.05 19.19
C LEU A 40 3.74 1.02 20.47
N GLY A 41 4.92 1.64 20.46
CA GLY A 41 5.77 1.77 21.65
C GLY A 41 5.12 2.57 22.78
N LEU A 42 4.48 3.69 22.45
CA LEU A 42 3.80 4.53 23.43
C LEU A 42 2.57 3.84 24.05
N VAL A 43 1.78 3.15 23.22
CA VAL A 43 0.52 2.53 23.66
C VAL A 43 0.78 1.23 24.42
N LYS A 44 1.92 0.55 24.21
CA LYS A 44 2.26 -0.69 24.91
C LYS A 44 2.22 -0.53 26.44
N ASP A 45 2.82 0.53 26.96
CA ASP A 45 2.77 0.83 28.39
C ASP A 45 1.35 1.17 28.84
N ILE A 46 0.60 1.95 28.05
CA ILE A 46 -0.79 2.30 28.39
C ILE A 46 -1.66 1.05 28.49
N ALA A 47 -1.60 0.16 27.49
CA ALA A 47 -2.36 -1.08 27.48
C ALA A 47 -2.04 -1.98 28.68
N ARG A 48 -0.81 -1.89 29.22
CA ARG A 48 -0.40 -2.59 30.43
C ARG A 48 -0.95 -1.95 31.71
N PHE A 49 -0.95 -0.61 31.81
CA PHE A 49 -1.35 0.11 33.03
C PHE A 49 -2.84 0.44 33.12
N ARG A 50 -3.55 0.45 31.98
CA ARG A 50 -4.99 0.77 31.90
C ARG A 50 -5.80 -0.48 31.51
N PRO A 51 -6.34 -1.23 32.49
CA PRO A 51 -7.18 -2.39 32.20
C PRO A 51 -8.53 -2.03 31.59
N ASP A 52 -8.94 -0.76 31.69
CA ASP A 52 -10.14 -0.19 31.07
C ASP A 52 -9.95 0.19 29.60
N PHE A 53 -8.70 0.16 29.09
CA PHE A 53 -8.36 0.53 27.73
C PHE A 53 -8.23 -0.70 26.82
N GLN A 54 -8.95 -0.70 25.70
CA GLN A 54 -8.90 -1.78 24.71
C GLN A 54 -8.07 -1.37 23.48
N LEU A 55 -7.07 -2.18 23.13
CA LEU A 55 -6.27 -1.98 21.93
C LEU A 55 -6.56 -3.08 20.91
N LEU A 56 -6.88 -2.68 19.68
CA LEU A 56 -7.01 -3.57 18.53
C LEU A 56 -5.98 -3.17 17.47
N ILE A 57 -5.17 -4.13 17.01
CA ILE A 57 -4.19 -3.92 15.95
C ILE A 57 -4.61 -4.77 14.75
N CYS A 58 -4.93 -4.11 13.64
CA CYS A 58 -5.31 -4.76 12.40
C CYS A 58 -4.11 -4.82 11.45
N SER A 59 -3.86 -6.00 10.88
CA SER A 59 -2.78 -6.25 9.93
C SER A 59 -3.25 -7.24 8.86
N VAL A 60 -2.82 -7.03 7.61
CA VAL A 60 -3.14 -7.91 6.47
C VAL A 60 -2.07 -9.00 6.28
N THR A 61 -0.90 -8.87 6.89
CA THR A 61 0.24 -9.78 6.68
C THR A 61 0.30 -10.87 7.73
N MET A 62 0.97 -11.99 7.38
CA MET A 62 1.17 -13.16 8.25
C MET A 62 2.02 -12.89 9.50
N ASN A 63 2.53 -11.67 9.70
CA ASN A 63 3.39 -11.34 10.84
C ASN A 63 2.61 -10.90 12.09
N ALA A 64 1.40 -11.45 12.28
CA ALA A 64 0.61 -11.23 13.49
C ALA A 64 1.32 -11.76 14.76
N VAL A 65 2.17 -12.78 14.60
CA VAL A 65 2.97 -13.37 15.68
C VAL A 65 3.90 -12.34 16.30
N LYS A 66 4.62 -11.54 15.50
CA LYS A 66 5.51 -10.51 16.03
C LYS A 66 4.76 -9.43 16.82
N PHE A 67 3.58 -9.03 16.37
CA PHE A 67 2.74 -8.11 17.13
C PHE A 67 2.25 -8.75 18.44
N SER A 68 1.82 -10.02 18.40
CA SER A 68 1.43 -10.77 19.59
C SER A 68 2.55 -10.83 20.62
N GLU A 69 3.73 -11.30 20.23
CA GLU A 69 4.92 -11.39 21.10
C GLU A 69 5.28 -10.01 21.69
N TYR A 70 5.25 -8.97 20.85
CA TYR A 70 5.56 -7.61 21.30
C TYR A 70 4.53 -7.06 22.29
N PHE A 71 3.24 -7.42 22.17
CA PHE A 71 2.17 -7.06 23.11
C PHE A 71 1.85 -8.18 24.12
N TYR A 72 2.89 -8.82 24.68
CA TYR A 72 2.76 -9.79 25.79
C TYR A 72 1.90 -11.01 25.44
N ASP A 73 2.14 -11.61 24.28
CA ASP A 73 1.41 -12.76 23.75
C ASP A 73 -0.11 -12.48 23.59
N ALA A 74 -0.43 -11.27 23.12
CA ALA A 74 -1.80 -10.86 22.87
C ALA A 74 -2.52 -11.83 21.91
N PRO A 75 -3.81 -12.14 22.15
CA PRO A 75 -4.53 -13.13 21.35
C PRO A 75 -4.65 -12.69 19.88
N ILE A 76 -4.27 -13.60 18.98
CA ILE A 76 -4.37 -13.37 17.53
C ILE A 76 -5.72 -13.85 17.02
N PHE A 77 -6.49 -12.96 16.41
CA PHE A 77 -7.73 -13.29 15.73
C PHE A 77 -7.55 -13.25 14.21
N ASN A 78 -7.59 -14.43 13.57
CA ASN A 78 -7.43 -14.56 12.12
C ASN A 78 -8.79 -14.57 11.42
N ILE A 79 -9.05 -13.55 10.61
CA ILE A 79 -10.21 -13.51 9.73
C ILE A 79 -9.82 -14.16 8.40
N LEU A 80 -10.35 -15.35 8.12
CA LEU A 80 -10.17 -16.01 6.84
C LEU A 80 -10.96 -15.26 5.75
N GLY A 81 -10.27 -14.42 4.99
CA GLY A 81 -10.84 -13.82 3.79
C GLY A 81 -11.14 -14.88 2.74
N LYS A 82 -12.32 -14.82 2.11
CA LYS A 82 -12.60 -15.58 0.89
C LYS A 82 -11.82 -14.93 -0.27
N MET A 83 -10.58 -15.36 -0.47
CA MET A 83 -9.81 -15.01 -1.66
C MET A 83 -10.00 -16.09 -2.71
N TYR A 84 -10.27 -15.67 -3.94
CA TYR A 84 -10.26 -16.53 -5.11
C TYR A 84 -8.83 -16.69 -5.63
N PRO A 85 -8.52 -17.81 -6.32
CA PRO A 85 -7.20 -18.02 -6.89
C PRO A 85 -6.86 -16.93 -7.92
N VAL A 86 -5.59 -16.51 -7.93
CA VAL A 86 -5.05 -15.53 -8.87
C VAL A 86 -3.93 -16.16 -9.69
N ASP A 87 -4.09 -16.21 -11.01
CA ASP A 87 -3.03 -16.68 -11.92
C ASP A 87 -1.98 -15.57 -12.10
N ILE A 88 -0.72 -15.89 -11.80
CA ILE A 88 0.39 -14.94 -11.94
C ILE A 88 1.14 -15.19 -13.26
N MET A 89 1.20 -14.17 -14.10
CA MET A 89 1.97 -14.15 -15.35
C MET A 89 3.15 -13.19 -15.22
N TYR A 90 4.27 -13.55 -15.85
CA TYR A 90 5.49 -12.75 -15.89
C TYR A 90 5.87 -12.48 -17.34
N THR A 91 6.53 -11.36 -17.60
CA THR A 91 7.13 -11.13 -18.92
C THR A 91 8.32 -12.08 -19.11
N PRO A 92 8.57 -12.54 -20.35
CA PRO A 92 9.71 -13.42 -20.64
C PRO A 92 11.04 -12.65 -20.55
N ASN A 93 11.04 -11.36 -20.88
CA ASN A 93 12.20 -10.48 -20.86
C ASN A 93 11.92 -9.22 -20.02
N PRO A 94 12.95 -8.56 -19.47
CA PRO A 94 12.79 -7.26 -18.82
C PRO A 94 12.25 -6.20 -19.78
N GLU A 95 11.26 -5.42 -19.33
CA GLU A 95 10.67 -4.34 -20.11
C GLU A 95 11.36 -3.00 -19.80
N ALA A 96 12.02 -2.39 -20.79
CA ALA A 96 12.70 -1.11 -20.61
C ALA A 96 11.72 0.07 -20.44
N ASN A 97 10.56 -0.01 -21.10
CA ASN A 97 9.49 0.98 -20.98
C ASN A 97 8.20 0.30 -20.51
N TYR A 98 8.06 0.18 -19.19
CA TYR A 98 6.91 -0.47 -18.59
C TYR A 98 5.60 0.30 -18.82
N LEU A 99 5.63 1.62 -19.07
CA LEU A 99 4.42 2.41 -19.38
C LEU A 99 3.81 1.93 -20.69
N TYR A 100 4.63 1.80 -21.73
CA TYR A 100 4.20 1.28 -23.01
C TYR A 100 3.73 -0.17 -22.91
N ALA A 101 4.49 -1.02 -22.20
CA ALA A 101 4.11 -2.42 -21.99
C ALA A 101 2.78 -2.55 -21.23
N ALA A 102 2.53 -1.70 -20.23
CA ALA A 102 1.27 -1.65 -19.50
C ALA A 102 0.10 -1.33 -20.44
N VAL A 103 0.22 -0.28 -21.26
CA VAL A 103 -0.81 0.10 -22.24
C VAL A 103 -1.07 -1.03 -23.25
N ALA A 104 -0.02 -1.67 -23.76
CA ALA A 104 -0.16 -2.80 -24.67
C ALA A 104 -0.93 -3.98 -24.04
N ILE A 105 -0.62 -4.32 -22.79
CA ILE A 105 -1.31 -5.40 -22.06
C ILE A 105 -2.77 -5.00 -21.76
N ILE A 106 -3.05 -3.74 -21.45
CA ILE A 106 -4.42 -3.23 -21.26
C ILE A 106 -5.26 -3.54 -22.51
N PHE A 107 -4.78 -3.17 -23.70
CA PHE A 107 -5.51 -3.45 -24.96
C PHE A 107 -5.57 -4.94 -25.29
N GLN A 108 -4.52 -5.70 -24.98
CA GLN A 108 -4.53 -7.15 -25.14
C GLN A 108 -5.61 -7.80 -24.27
N ILE A 109 -5.73 -7.41 -23.00
CA ILE A 109 -6.76 -7.91 -22.09
C ILE A 109 -8.15 -7.49 -22.58
N HIS A 110 -8.33 -6.22 -22.93
CA HIS A 110 -9.61 -5.69 -23.43
C HIS A 110 -10.12 -6.45 -24.67
N THR A 111 -9.21 -6.88 -25.54
CA THR A 111 -9.58 -7.56 -26.80
C THR A 111 -9.73 -9.07 -26.65
N THR A 112 -8.93 -9.72 -25.80
CA THR A 112 -8.81 -11.20 -25.78
C THR A 112 -9.44 -11.87 -24.56
N LYS A 113 -9.76 -11.12 -23.49
CA LYS A 113 -10.21 -11.69 -22.22
C LYS A 113 -11.67 -11.32 -21.93
N PRO A 114 -12.38 -12.09 -21.07
CA PRO A 114 -13.70 -11.72 -20.60
C PRO A 114 -13.72 -10.34 -19.94
N LYS A 115 -14.83 -9.60 -20.12
CA LYS A 115 -15.02 -8.27 -19.55
C LYS A 115 -14.94 -8.30 -18.02
N ALA A 116 -14.01 -7.54 -17.46
CA ALA A 116 -13.92 -7.24 -16.04
C ALA A 116 -13.02 -6.01 -15.81
N ASP A 117 -13.09 -5.38 -14.63
CA ASP A 117 -12.29 -4.18 -14.38
C ASP A 117 -10.80 -4.53 -14.24
N ILE A 118 -9.96 -3.62 -14.76
CA ILE A 118 -8.50 -3.75 -14.74
C ILE A 118 -7.92 -2.69 -13.81
N LEU A 119 -7.01 -3.12 -12.92
CA LEU A 119 -6.23 -2.24 -12.06
C LEU A 119 -4.77 -2.23 -12.51
N VAL A 120 -4.22 -1.05 -12.74
CA VAL A 120 -2.86 -0.85 -13.22
C VAL A 120 -2.11 0.03 -12.23
N PHE A 121 -0.95 -0.44 -11.78
CA PHE A 121 -0.12 0.32 -10.86
C PHE A 121 0.90 1.20 -11.61
N PHE A 122 1.03 2.44 -11.16
CA PHE A 122 2.04 3.41 -11.61
C PHE A 122 2.76 4.03 -10.40
N THR A 123 3.92 4.65 -10.64
CA THR A 123 4.70 5.22 -9.53
C THR A 123 4.24 6.62 -9.14
N GLY A 124 3.62 7.37 -10.07
CA GLY A 124 3.27 8.77 -9.85
C GLY A 124 2.21 9.33 -10.80
N GLN A 125 1.84 10.59 -10.55
CA GLN A 125 0.80 11.30 -11.28
C GLN A 125 1.14 11.52 -12.76
N ASP A 126 2.39 11.85 -13.08
CA ASP A 126 2.79 12.13 -14.46
C ASP A 126 2.70 10.89 -15.35
N GLU A 127 3.08 9.73 -14.81
CA GLU A 127 2.94 8.43 -15.48
C GLU A 127 1.48 8.05 -15.73
N ILE A 128 0.62 8.31 -14.74
CA ILE A 128 -0.83 8.08 -14.86
C ILE A 128 -1.41 8.97 -15.96
N ARG A 129 -1.06 10.25 -15.99
CA ARG A 129 -1.55 11.19 -17.01
C ARG A 129 -1.08 10.79 -18.40
N ALA A 130 0.22 10.50 -18.56
CA ALA A 130 0.77 10.08 -19.84
C ALA A 130 0.12 8.77 -20.34
N SER A 131 -0.12 7.81 -19.44
CA SER A 131 -0.78 6.55 -19.79
C SER A 131 -2.26 6.76 -20.14
N GLN A 132 -2.96 7.65 -19.44
CA GLN A 132 -4.34 8.02 -19.75
C GLN A 132 -4.45 8.65 -21.15
N GLU A 133 -3.60 9.63 -21.46
CA GLU A 133 -3.57 10.28 -22.78
C GLU A 133 -3.31 9.26 -23.90
N ASN A 134 -2.34 8.35 -23.70
CA ASN A 134 -2.03 7.30 -24.66
C ASN A 134 -3.19 6.31 -24.86
N LEU A 135 -3.87 5.92 -23.78
CA LEU A 135 -5.06 5.07 -23.84
C LEU A 135 -6.19 5.76 -24.62
N GLU A 136 -6.45 7.05 -24.35
CA GLU A 136 -7.50 7.82 -25.03
C GLU A 136 -7.19 8.05 -26.53
N GLU A 137 -5.93 8.31 -26.88
CA GLU A 137 -5.48 8.42 -28.28
C GLU A 137 -5.62 7.09 -29.03
N THR A 138 -5.13 6.01 -28.44
CA THR A 138 -5.19 4.68 -29.04
C THR A 138 -6.64 4.21 -29.19
N ALA A 139 -7.49 4.49 -28.20
CA ALA A 139 -8.91 4.19 -28.27
C ALA A 139 -9.61 4.95 -29.40
N ARG A 140 -9.31 6.24 -29.56
CA ARG A 140 -9.81 7.06 -30.69
C ARG A 140 -9.36 6.50 -32.04
N ALA A 141 -8.11 6.06 -32.16
CA ALA A 141 -7.58 5.47 -33.38
C ALA A 141 -8.24 4.12 -33.75
N LEU A 142 -8.59 3.31 -32.74
CA LEU A 142 -9.28 2.04 -32.93
C LEU A 142 -10.79 2.22 -33.20
N GLY A 143 -11.38 3.32 -32.73
CA GLY A 143 -12.77 3.69 -32.98
C GLY A 143 -13.75 2.59 -32.56
N ASN A 144 -14.71 2.26 -33.43
CA ASN A 144 -15.75 1.26 -33.15
C ASN A 144 -15.25 -0.21 -33.16
N LYS A 145 -13.95 -0.46 -33.37
CA LYS A 145 -13.39 -1.83 -33.34
C LYS A 145 -13.25 -2.37 -31.92
N ILE A 146 -13.29 -1.49 -30.91
CA ILE A 146 -13.16 -1.84 -29.50
C ILE A 146 -14.40 -1.40 -28.72
N GLY A 147 -14.59 -1.98 -27.53
CA GLY A 147 -15.63 -1.56 -26.61
C GLY A 147 -15.32 -0.19 -26.03
N GLU A 148 -16.33 0.41 -25.36
CA GLU A 148 -16.14 1.67 -24.67
C GLU A 148 -15.17 1.51 -23.49
N LEU A 149 -14.31 2.50 -23.26
CA LEU A 149 -13.32 2.48 -22.18
C LEU A 149 -13.68 3.53 -21.14
N MET A 150 -13.78 3.10 -19.88
CA MET A 150 -13.93 4.01 -18.73
C MET A 150 -12.58 4.11 -18.02
N ILE A 151 -11.83 5.18 -18.28
CA ILE A 151 -10.51 5.38 -17.68
C ILE A 151 -10.65 6.20 -16.39
N CYS A 152 -10.09 5.70 -15.29
CA CYS A 152 -10.26 6.24 -13.95
C CYS A 152 -8.89 6.37 -13.25
N PRO A 153 -8.26 7.56 -13.28
CA PRO A 153 -7.02 7.80 -12.56
C PRO A 153 -7.26 7.94 -11.05
N ILE A 154 -6.32 7.46 -10.22
CA ILE A 154 -6.35 7.63 -8.76
C ILE A 154 -4.94 7.84 -8.19
N TYR A 155 -4.75 8.99 -7.55
CA TYR A 155 -3.50 9.41 -6.90
C TYR A 155 -3.78 10.43 -5.77
N ALA A 156 -2.81 10.67 -4.89
CA ALA A 156 -3.00 11.41 -3.63
C ALA A 156 -3.65 12.80 -3.78
N ASN A 157 -3.22 13.57 -4.77
CA ASN A 157 -3.66 14.95 -4.98
C ASN A 157 -4.96 15.05 -5.82
N LEU A 158 -5.64 13.94 -6.09
CA LEU A 158 -6.86 13.94 -6.89
C LEU A 158 -8.04 14.48 -6.07
N PRO A 159 -8.86 15.42 -6.59
CA PRO A 159 -10.04 15.93 -5.90
C PRO A 159 -11.07 14.84 -5.55
N THR A 160 -11.75 14.98 -4.40
CA THR A 160 -12.67 13.97 -3.84
C THR A 160 -13.79 13.56 -4.81
N ASN A 161 -14.33 14.51 -5.57
CA ASN A 161 -15.35 14.24 -6.58
C ASN A 161 -14.85 13.34 -7.71
N MET A 162 -13.56 13.43 -8.08
CA MET A 162 -12.96 12.55 -9.07
C MET A 162 -12.58 11.19 -8.46
N GLN A 163 -12.17 11.17 -7.19
CA GLN A 163 -11.95 9.90 -6.47
C GLN A 163 -13.24 9.07 -6.38
N ALA A 164 -14.40 9.72 -6.22
CA ALA A 164 -15.69 9.04 -6.15
C ALA A 164 -16.03 8.24 -7.43
N LYS A 165 -15.56 8.69 -8.61
CA LYS A 165 -15.83 8.04 -9.90
C LYS A 165 -15.36 6.60 -9.98
N ILE A 166 -14.32 6.23 -9.23
CA ILE A 166 -13.80 4.86 -9.24
C ILE A 166 -14.82 3.84 -8.69
N PHE A 167 -15.75 4.30 -7.83
CA PHE A 167 -16.79 3.49 -7.21
C PHE A 167 -18.07 3.40 -8.05
N GLU A 168 -18.19 4.21 -9.11
CA GLU A 168 -19.33 4.14 -10.01
C GLU A 168 -19.33 2.78 -10.74
N PRO A 169 -20.48 2.12 -10.93
CA PRO A 169 -20.54 0.83 -11.61
C PRO A 169 -20.08 0.97 -13.07
N THR A 170 -19.39 -0.05 -13.57
CA THR A 170 -18.95 -0.10 -14.97
C THR A 170 -20.19 -0.26 -15.88
N PRO A 171 -20.41 0.62 -16.87
CA PRO A 171 -21.52 0.48 -17.82
C PRO A 171 -21.46 -0.84 -18.60
N ASP A 172 -22.61 -1.44 -18.95
CA ASP A 172 -22.69 -2.78 -19.59
C ASP A 172 -21.86 -2.94 -20.87
N ARG A 173 -21.66 -1.85 -21.61
CA ARG A 173 -20.89 -1.82 -22.87
C ARG A 173 -19.44 -1.40 -22.69
N ALA A 174 -19.08 -0.89 -21.52
CA ALA A 174 -17.76 -0.38 -21.23
C ALA A 174 -16.92 -1.37 -20.41
N GLN A 175 -15.62 -1.15 -20.38
CA GLN A 175 -14.70 -1.78 -19.43
C GLN A 175 -13.97 -0.69 -18.65
N LYS A 176 -13.85 -0.85 -17.34
CA LYS A 176 -13.17 0.14 -16.48
C LYS A 176 -11.69 -0.18 -16.32
N PHE A 177 -10.87 0.86 -16.46
CA PHE A 177 -9.42 0.84 -16.28
C PHE A 177 -9.05 1.81 -15.18
N LEU A 178 -8.53 1.27 -14.09
CA LEU A 178 -8.10 2.01 -12.92
C LEU A 178 -6.59 2.20 -12.98
N LEU A 179 -6.16 3.45 -13.11
CA LEU A 179 -4.74 3.81 -13.18
C LEU A 179 -4.34 4.39 -11.82
N ALA A 180 -3.58 3.64 -11.03
CA ALA A 180 -3.46 3.88 -9.60
C ALA A 180 -2.01 3.98 -9.12
N THR A 181 -1.72 4.90 -8.20
CA THR A 181 -0.48 4.84 -7.41
C THR A 181 -0.63 3.93 -6.19
N ASN A 182 0.49 3.56 -5.58
CA ASN A 182 0.50 2.77 -4.35
C ASN A 182 -0.19 3.46 -3.15
N ILE A 183 -0.44 4.77 -3.21
CA ILE A 183 -1.15 5.51 -2.15
C ILE A 183 -2.63 5.07 -2.06
N SER A 184 -3.14 4.43 -3.13
CA SER A 184 -4.45 3.78 -3.12
C SER A 184 -4.46 2.38 -2.49
N LYS A 185 -3.32 1.89 -1.96
CA LYS A 185 -3.15 0.50 -1.49
C LYS A 185 -4.20 0.07 -0.48
N THR A 186 -4.50 0.87 0.52
CA THR A 186 -5.16 0.36 1.73
C THR A 186 -6.60 0.81 1.84
N LEU A 187 -6.92 2.01 1.34
CA LEU A 187 -8.25 2.61 1.55
C LEU A 187 -9.33 2.26 0.51
N ILE A 188 -9.02 1.53 -0.56
CA ILE A 188 -9.99 1.36 -1.65
C ILE A 188 -10.11 -0.10 -2.08
N THR A 189 -11.20 -0.73 -1.61
CA THR A 189 -11.70 -1.98 -2.19
C THR A 189 -12.57 -1.62 -3.39
N ILE A 190 -11.96 -1.63 -4.58
CA ILE A 190 -12.72 -1.43 -5.82
C ILE A 190 -13.33 -2.76 -6.20
N ASN A 191 -14.67 -2.82 -6.15
CA ASN A 191 -15.41 -3.99 -6.58
C ASN A 191 -15.29 -4.15 -8.10
N GLY A 192 -15.17 -5.40 -8.57
CA GLY A 192 -15.14 -5.73 -10.01
C GLY A 192 -13.75 -5.92 -10.61
N VAL A 193 -12.66 -5.63 -9.86
CA VAL A 193 -11.29 -5.85 -10.33
C VAL A 193 -10.97 -7.34 -10.37
N VAL A 194 -10.70 -7.85 -11.57
CA VAL A 194 -10.29 -9.25 -11.83
C VAL A 194 -8.91 -9.31 -12.48
N TYR A 195 -8.46 -8.23 -13.09
CA TYR A 195 -7.15 -8.14 -13.73
C TYR A 195 -6.29 -7.09 -13.04
N VAL A 196 -5.05 -7.46 -12.72
CA VAL A 196 -4.05 -6.55 -12.16
C VAL A 196 -2.84 -6.51 -13.09
N ILE A 197 -2.32 -5.32 -13.36
CA ILE A 197 -1.06 -5.10 -14.06
C ILE A 197 -0.08 -4.46 -13.08
N ASP A 198 1.03 -5.14 -12.82
CA ASP A 198 2.04 -4.73 -11.83
C ASP A 198 3.40 -4.53 -12.50
N PRO A 199 3.91 -3.27 -12.58
CA PRO A 199 5.26 -3.02 -13.07
C PRO A 199 6.35 -3.37 -12.06
N GLY A 200 6.00 -3.65 -10.79
CA GLY A 200 6.96 -4.06 -9.76
C GLY A 200 7.62 -2.90 -8.99
N PHE A 201 7.34 -1.65 -9.38
CA PHE A 201 7.93 -0.47 -8.75
C PHE A 201 6.93 0.27 -7.85
N VAL A 202 7.46 0.92 -6.81
CA VAL A 202 6.75 1.90 -6.00
C VAL A 202 7.66 3.09 -5.73
N LYS A 203 7.08 4.30 -5.81
CA LYS A 203 7.75 5.50 -5.34
C LYS A 203 7.70 5.54 -3.81
N GLN A 204 8.83 5.34 -3.17
CA GLN A 204 8.97 5.34 -1.71
C GLN A 204 10.29 6.00 -1.35
N ASN A 205 10.28 6.88 -0.35
CA ASN A 205 11.51 7.45 0.19
C ASN A 205 12.27 6.36 0.96
N SER A 206 13.52 6.14 0.57
CA SER A 206 14.44 5.20 1.21
C SER A 206 15.72 5.94 1.56
N TYR A 207 16.06 6.03 2.83
CA TYR A 207 17.31 6.61 3.32
C TYR A 207 18.32 5.50 3.61
N ASN A 208 19.54 5.64 3.09
CA ASN A 208 20.65 4.77 3.45
C ASN A 208 21.49 5.47 4.55
N PRO A 209 21.53 4.93 5.79
CA PRO A 209 22.22 5.58 6.90
C PRO A 209 23.75 5.59 6.75
N CYS A 210 24.33 4.66 5.99
CA CYS A 210 25.78 4.60 5.78
C CYS A 210 26.26 5.64 4.76
N THR A 211 25.45 5.94 3.73
CA THR A 211 25.82 6.89 2.67
C THR A 211 25.17 8.26 2.84
N GLY A 212 24.16 8.38 3.71
CA GLY A 212 23.37 9.59 3.91
C GLY A 212 22.51 9.97 2.70
N MET A 213 22.31 9.06 1.74
CA MET A 213 21.59 9.32 0.50
C MET A 213 20.14 8.84 0.57
N GLU A 214 19.24 9.61 -0.05
CA GLU A 214 17.85 9.26 -0.27
C GLU A 214 17.68 8.67 -1.68
N SER A 215 17.00 7.53 -1.77
CA SER A 215 16.50 6.92 -3.00
C SER A 215 14.98 6.96 -3.00
N LEU A 216 14.38 6.95 -4.19
CA LEU A 216 12.96 7.25 -4.39
C LEU A 216 12.15 6.08 -4.97
N CYS A 217 12.80 4.95 -5.28
CA CYS A 217 12.16 3.81 -5.92
C CYS A 217 12.58 2.50 -5.25
N LEU A 218 11.59 1.76 -4.74
CA LEU A 218 11.79 0.46 -4.09
C LEU A 218 10.95 -0.63 -4.80
N PRO A 219 11.31 -1.91 -4.62
CA PRO A 219 10.46 -3.03 -5.01
C PRO A 219 9.09 -2.95 -4.34
N ALA A 220 8.02 -3.10 -5.11
CA ALA A 220 6.67 -3.09 -4.58
C ALA A 220 6.29 -4.43 -3.90
N ALA A 221 5.33 -4.37 -2.96
CA ALA A 221 4.72 -5.56 -2.36
C ALA A 221 3.85 -6.32 -3.38
N ALA A 222 4.49 -7.06 -4.28
CA ALA A 222 3.90 -7.68 -5.45
C ALA A 222 2.78 -8.69 -5.13
N ASN A 223 2.83 -9.33 -3.96
CA ASN A 223 1.80 -10.30 -3.54
C ASN A 223 0.52 -9.59 -3.07
N GLN A 224 0.65 -8.46 -2.35
CA GLN A 224 -0.49 -7.65 -1.97
C GLN A 224 -1.20 -7.05 -3.18
N ARG A 225 -0.44 -6.64 -4.20
CA ARG A 225 -0.96 -6.16 -5.49
C ARG A 225 -1.70 -7.26 -6.23
N ALA A 226 -1.09 -8.44 -6.37
CA ALA A 226 -1.72 -9.59 -7.01
C ALA A 226 -3.03 -10.00 -6.32
N GLY A 227 -3.09 -9.97 -4.99
CA GLY A 227 -4.29 -10.30 -4.22
C GLY A 227 -5.51 -9.42 -4.50
N ARG A 228 -5.33 -8.23 -5.10
CA ARG A 228 -6.45 -7.35 -5.50
C ARG A 228 -7.32 -7.97 -6.59
N ALA A 229 -6.73 -8.81 -7.45
CA ALA A 229 -7.45 -9.51 -8.51
C ALA A 229 -8.39 -10.61 -7.99
N GLY A 230 -8.11 -11.16 -6.79
CA GLY A 230 -8.80 -12.33 -6.24
C GLY A 230 -9.89 -12.01 -5.24
N ARG A 231 -10.37 -10.77 -5.15
CA ARG A 231 -11.34 -10.35 -4.12
C ARG A 231 -12.77 -10.74 -4.42
N VAL A 232 -13.17 -10.73 -5.69
CA VAL A 232 -14.57 -10.94 -6.12
C VAL A 232 -14.74 -12.26 -6.89
N ALA A 233 -13.75 -12.63 -7.69
CA ALA A 233 -13.76 -13.81 -8.54
C ALA A 233 -12.32 -14.28 -8.82
N PRO A 234 -12.11 -15.47 -9.42
CA PRO A 234 -10.79 -15.89 -9.88
C PRO A 234 -10.17 -14.85 -10.81
N GLY A 235 -8.97 -14.40 -10.47
CA GLY A 235 -8.33 -13.25 -11.09
C GLY A 235 -7.03 -13.59 -11.81
N LYS A 236 -6.45 -12.58 -12.48
CA LYS A 236 -5.13 -12.69 -13.11
C LYS A 236 -4.27 -11.48 -12.80
N CYS A 237 -3.00 -11.71 -12.52
CA CYS A 237 -2.00 -10.68 -12.29
C CYS A 237 -0.90 -10.78 -13.36
N PHE A 238 -0.69 -9.69 -14.10
CA PHE A 238 0.32 -9.54 -15.13
C PHE A 238 1.48 -8.72 -14.57
N ARG A 239 2.61 -9.36 -14.31
CA ARG A 239 3.84 -8.73 -13.82
C ARG A 239 4.73 -8.35 -15.00
N LEU A 240 5.12 -7.08 -15.10
CA LEU A 240 5.95 -6.55 -16.21
C LEU A 240 7.45 -6.80 -16.02
N TYR A 241 7.77 -7.83 -15.26
CA TYR A 241 9.12 -8.24 -14.91
C TYR A 241 9.22 -9.76 -14.95
N THR A 242 10.45 -10.25 -15.10
CA THR A 242 10.70 -11.69 -15.21
C THR A 242 10.51 -12.40 -13.88
N LYS A 243 10.18 -13.69 -13.94
CA LYS A 243 10.10 -14.54 -12.74
C LYS A 243 11.43 -14.60 -11.99
N SER A 244 12.55 -14.55 -12.71
CA SER A 244 13.88 -14.49 -12.11
C SER A 244 14.13 -13.20 -11.34
N ALA A 245 13.73 -12.05 -11.88
CA ALA A 245 13.84 -10.77 -11.19
C ALA A 245 12.99 -10.77 -9.91
N TYR A 246 11.76 -11.28 -9.98
CA TYR A 246 10.90 -11.43 -8.79
C TYR A 246 11.55 -12.26 -7.67
N MET A 247 12.21 -13.36 -8.01
CA MET A 247 12.80 -14.26 -7.01
C MET A 247 14.15 -13.75 -6.45
N LYS A 248 14.86 -12.90 -7.20
CA LYS A 248 16.22 -12.44 -6.85
C LYS A 248 16.26 -11.02 -6.29
N GLU A 249 15.42 -10.13 -6.80
CA GLU A 249 15.52 -8.68 -6.59
C GLU A 249 14.39 -8.13 -5.72
N ILE A 250 13.25 -8.84 -5.66
CA ILE A 250 12.10 -8.42 -4.86
C ILE A 250 12.17 -9.14 -3.52
N ASP A 251 12.61 -8.42 -2.50
CA ASP A 251 12.60 -8.90 -1.11
C ASP A 251 11.18 -9.30 -0.70
N LYS A 252 11.08 -10.41 0.02
CA LYS A 252 9.78 -10.97 0.45
C LYS A 252 9.10 -10.09 1.49
N ASP A 253 9.89 -9.33 2.25
CA ASP A 253 9.44 -8.43 3.29
C ASP A 253 9.87 -7.00 2.94
N THR A 254 8.93 -6.06 3.04
CA THR A 254 9.26 -4.64 2.97
C THR A 254 10.06 -4.27 4.21
N VAL A 255 11.25 -3.70 4.02
CA VAL A 255 12.04 -3.14 5.11
C VAL A 255 11.20 -2.05 5.81
N VAL A 256 11.26 -2.03 7.14
CA VAL A 256 10.47 -1.12 7.97
C VAL A 256 10.95 0.33 7.81
N GLU A 257 10.02 1.28 7.83
CA GLU A 257 10.33 2.69 7.53
C GLU A 257 11.32 3.30 8.54
N ILE A 258 11.24 2.89 9.81
CA ILE A 258 12.15 3.33 10.87
C ILE A 258 13.63 3.00 10.59
N GLN A 259 13.90 1.98 9.77
CA GLN A 259 15.25 1.61 9.36
C GLN A 259 15.74 2.33 8.09
N GLN A 260 14.83 3.03 7.40
CA GLN A 260 15.07 3.67 6.10
C GLN A 260 14.70 5.15 6.09
N THR A 261 14.68 5.82 7.24
CA THR A 261 14.35 7.25 7.32
C THR A 261 15.30 8.01 8.24
N ASN A 262 15.38 9.32 8.03
CA ASN A 262 16.08 10.21 8.93
C ASN A 262 15.29 10.39 10.23
N LEU A 263 15.89 9.98 11.35
CA LEU A 263 15.26 9.95 12.66
C LEU A 263 15.27 11.30 13.38
N ALA A 264 15.83 12.37 12.81
CA ALA A 264 15.91 13.68 13.47
C ALA A 264 14.53 14.16 13.98
N ASN A 265 13.49 14.03 13.15
CA ASN A 265 12.13 14.40 13.53
C ASN A 265 11.54 13.48 14.60
N VAL A 266 11.90 12.19 14.58
CA VAL A 266 11.47 11.20 15.59
C VAL A 266 12.08 11.52 16.94
N VAL A 267 13.38 11.80 16.96
CA VAL A 267 14.11 12.18 18.17
C VAL A 267 13.50 13.43 18.80
N LEU A 268 13.20 14.45 17.99
CA LEU A 268 12.52 15.66 18.44
C LEU A 268 11.13 15.36 19.00
N LEU A 269 10.35 14.52 18.31
CA LEU A 269 9.03 14.11 18.76
C LEU A 269 9.10 13.37 20.11
N LEU A 270 9.93 12.34 20.23
CA LEU A 270 10.09 11.58 21.47
C LEU A 270 10.56 12.46 22.64
N LYS A 271 11.50 13.38 22.39
CA LYS A 271 11.93 14.37 23.38
C LYS A 271 10.81 15.30 23.80
N SER A 272 9.96 15.74 22.86
CA SER A 272 8.78 16.57 23.18
C SER A 272 7.74 15.83 24.01
N LEU A 273 7.68 14.50 23.90
CA LEU A 273 6.84 13.62 24.72
C LEU A 273 7.45 13.31 26.11
N GLY A 274 8.63 13.88 26.43
CA GLY A 274 9.32 13.66 27.70
C GLY A 274 10.16 12.37 27.75
N ILE A 275 10.30 11.67 26.62
CA ILE A 275 11.09 10.44 26.54
C ILE A 275 12.56 10.82 26.39
N ASN A 276 13.31 10.64 27.49
CA ASN A 276 14.70 11.04 27.55
C ASN A 276 15.67 9.92 27.15
N ASN A 277 15.34 8.68 27.48
CA ASN A 277 16.12 7.50 27.11
C ASN A 277 15.62 6.95 25.77
N LEU A 278 16.20 7.45 24.69
CA LEU A 278 15.81 7.06 23.33
C LEU A 278 16.31 5.66 22.96
N ILE A 279 17.47 5.27 23.49
CA ILE A 279 18.08 3.94 23.26
C ILE A 279 17.24 2.85 23.92
N GLY A 280 16.71 3.12 25.13
CA GLY A 280 15.82 2.21 25.83
C GLY A 280 14.35 2.33 25.43
N PHE A 281 14.01 3.09 24.38
CA PHE A 281 12.63 3.14 23.92
C PHE A 281 12.27 1.81 23.24
N ASP A 282 11.13 1.25 23.61
CA ASP A 282 10.70 -0.09 23.21
C ASP A 282 10.11 -0.06 21.79
N PHE A 283 10.97 0.01 20.76
CA PHE A 283 10.54 -0.11 19.37
C PHE A 283 10.22 -1.56 19.02
N LEU A 284 9.21 -1.77 18.17
CA LEU A 284 8.93 -3.10 17.58
C LEU A 284 10.11 -3.60 16.72
N ASP A 285 10.77 -2.68 16.01
CA ASP A 285 12.06 -2.89 15.35
C ASP A 285 12.93 -1.66 15.63
N PRO A 286 14.09 -1.81 16.29
CA PRO A 286 14.93 -0.67 16.59
C PRO A 286 15.57 -0.09 15.31
N PRO A 287 15.80 1.23 15.28
CA PRO A 287 16.54 1.86 14.19
C PRO A 287 18.02 1.42 14.17
N PRO A 288 18.71 1.54 13.01
CA PRO A 288 20.12 1.22 12.90
C PRO A 288 20.97 2.13 13.79
N GLY A 289 21.77 1.55 14.70
CA GLY A 289 22.70 2.29 15.54
C GLY A 289 22.15 2.83 16.87
N MET A 290 20.95 2.39 17.28
CA MET A 290 20.49 2.44 18.67
C MET A 290 20.71 1.09 19.37
#